data_AF-A0A482VF34-F1
#
_entry.id   AF-A0A482VF34-F1
#
_cell.length_a   1.000
_cell.length_b   1.000
_cell.length_c   1.000
_cell.angle_alpha   90.00
_cell.angle_beta   90.00
_cell.angle_gamma   90.00
#
_symmetry.space_group_name_H-M   'P 1'
#
loop_
_entity.id
_entity.type
_entity.pdbx_description
1 polymer ?
#
loop_
_entity_poly.entity_id
_entity_poly.type
_entity_poly.pdbx_seq_one_letter_code
_entity_poly.pdbx_strand_id
1 'polypeptide(L)'
;MEEADVLGDWIAIMANGKLQCYDTPISLKNKYSKKHLLLYMDKKSLYANLFNTLDTEKCSLGIVTVGLSITTLSDVFLKARDEIDGQNVDAMGMYNE
;
A
#
# COMPACT_ATOMS: atom_id res chain seq x y z
N MET A 1 -6.62 10.73 9.41
CA MET A 1 -5.57 10.28 8.47
C MET A 1 -5.53 11.14 7.22
N GLU A 2 -6.67 11.55 6.66
CA GLU A 2 -6.74 12.48 5.53
C GLU A 2 -6.00 13.80 5.78
N GLU A 3 -6.13 14.40 6.97
CA GLU A 3 -5.41 15.63 7.29
C GLU A 3 -3.89 15.46 7.26
N ALA A 4 -3.37 14.35 7.80
CA ALA A 4 -1.94 14.04 7.76
C ALA A 4 -1.44 13.77 6.33
N ASP A 5 -2.29 13.22 5.46
CA ASP A 5 -1.95 12.96 4.06
C ASP A 5 -1.90 14.26 3.22
N VAL A 6 -2.73 15.25 3.58
CA VAL A 6 -2.79 16.54 2.89
C VAL A 6 -1.71 17.50 3.39
N LEU A 7 -1.39 17.47 4.69
CA LEU A 7 -0.56 18.48 5.34
C LEU A 7 0.81 17.96 5.82
N GLY A 8 1.02 16.64 5.85
CA GLY A 8 2.22 16.05 6.42
C GLY A 8 3.32 15.81 5.38
N ASP A 9 4.46 16.48 5.53
CA ASP A 9 5.68 16.16 4.78
C ASP A 9 6.27 14.80 5.21
N TRP A 10 6.15 14.50 6.51
CA TRP A 10 6.61 13.28 7.15
C TRP A 10 5.51 12.74 8.06
N ILE A 11 5.29 11.42 7.99
CA ILE A 11 4.26 10.76 8.76
C ILE A 11 4.90 9.66 9.60
N ALA A 12 4.56 9.65 10.88
CA ALA A 12 4.91 8.61 11.82
C ALA A 12 3.65 7.84 12.24
N ILE A 13 3.69 6.52 12.14
CA ILE A 13 2.62 5.62 12.57
C ILE A 13 2.99 5.04 13.93
N MET A 14 2.14 5.26 14.92
CA MET A 14 2.29 4.75 16.28
C MET A 14 1.12 3.82 16.61
N ALA A 15 1.41 2.75 17.36
CA ALA A 15 0.42 1.83 17.91
C ALA A 15 0.88 1.33 19.28
N ASN A 16 -0.04 1.18 20.23
CA ASN A 16 0.24 0.71 21.60
C ASN A 16 1.37 1.48 22.31
N GLY A 17 1.43 2.80 22.11
CA GLY A 17 2.46 3.66 22.71
C GLY A 17 3.87 3.50 22.13
N LYS A 18 4.04 2.75 21.03
CA LYS A 18 5.32 2.55 20.34
C LYS A 18 5.25 3.06 18.89
N LEU A 19 6.35 3.61 18.42
CA LEU A 19 6.54 3.96 17.00
C LEU A 19 6.73 2.69 16.18
N GLN A 20 5.96 2.55 15.12
CA GLN A 20 5.98 1.38 14.26
C GLN A 20 6.76 1.64 12.97
N CYS A 21 6.46 2.74 12.30
CA CYS A 21 7.17 3.19 11.10
C CYS A 21 7.02 4.69 10.91
N TYR A 22 7.94 5.28 10.14
CA TYR A 22 7.89 6.69 9.77
C TYR A 22 8.53 6.87 8.40
N ASP A 23 7.92 7.69 7.54
CA ASP A 23 8.45 8.07 6.22
C ASP A 23 7.55 9.16 5.60
N THR A 24 7.84 9.59 4.37
CA THR A 24 6.92 10.38 3.56
C THR A 24 5.63 9.59 3.24
N PRO A 25 4.49 10.25 3.02
CA PRO A 25 3.22 9.57 2.72
C PRO A 25 3.33 8.60 1.53
N ILE A 26 4.08 9.00 0.49
CA ILE A 26 4.28 8.20 -0.72
C ILE A 26 5.10 6.94 -0.41
N SER A 27 6.21 7.08 0.31
CA SER A 27 7.05 5.94 0.71
C SER A 27 6.26 4.94 1.55
N LEU A 28 5.45 5.42 2.51
CA LEU A 28 4.60 4.55 3.33
C LEU A 28 3.58 3.81 2.46
N LYS A 29 2.84 4.50 1.60
CA LYS A 29 1.87 3.86 0.69
C LYS A 29 2.54 2.79 -0.18
N ASN A 30 3.70 3.09 -0.76
CA ASN A 30 4.46 2.16 -1.60
C ASN A 30 4.97 0.94 -0.84
N LYS A 31 5.47 1.13 0.40
CA LYS A 31 6.01 0.04 1.22
C LYS A 31 4.92 -0.96 1.61
N TYR A 32 3.72 -0.47 1.91
CA TYR A 32 2.63 -1.29 2.42
C TYR A 32 1.64 -1.75 1.33
N SER A 33 1.76 -1.28 0.08
CA SER A 33 0.93 -1.67 -1.06
C SER A 33 1.33 -3.00 -1.72
N LYS A 34 1.88 -3.98 -0.98
CA LYS A 34 2.54 -5.24 -1.44
C LYS A 34 1.80 -6.12 -2.48
N LYS A 35 0.60 -5.75 -2.97
CA LYS A 35 -0.17 -6.47 -4.00
C LYS A 35 -0.65 -5.59 -5.18
N HIS A 36 -0.12 -4.37 -5.34
CA HIS A 36 -0.50 -3.46 -6.43
C HIS A 36 0.63 -3.25 -7.44
N LEU A 37 0.27 -3.21 -8.72
CA LEU A 37 1.16 -2.76 -9.79
C LEU A 37 1.21 -1.23 -9.76
N LEU A 38 2.34 -0.67 -9.35
CA LEU A 38 2.57 0.77 -9.38
C LEU A 38 3.11 1.16 -10.77
N LEU A 39 2.42 2.09 -11.43
CA LEU A 39 2.81 2.61 -12.74
C LEU A 39 3.20 4.08 -12.60
N TYR A 40 4.50 4.36 -12.76
CA TYR A 40 5.00 5.72 -12.83
C TYR A 40 4.93 6.20 -14.29
N MET A 41 4.07 7.17 -14.56
CA MET A 41 3.94 7.77 -15.89
C MET A 41 4.30 9.25 -15.84
N ASP A 42 5.26 9.62 -16.67
CA ASP A 42 5.77 11.00 -16.83
C ASP A 42 4.73 11.96 -17.43
N LYS A 43 3.73 11.44 -18.15
CA LYS A 43 2.70 12.24 -18.82
C LYS A 43 1.30 11.74 -18.56
N LYS A 44 0.41 12.65 -18.14
CA LYS A 44 -1.01 12.37 -17.90
C LYS A 44 -1.75 11.86 -19.14
N SER A 45 -1.33 12.27 -20.35
CA SER A 45 -1.94 11.82 -21.61
C SER A 45 -1.72 10.34 -21.90
N LEU A 46 -0.67 9.72 -21.34
CA LEU A 46 -0.38 8.30 -21.54
C LEU A 46 -1.32 7.39 -20.76
N TYR A 47 -1.95 7.89 -19.69
CA TYR A 47 -2.89 7.13 -18.88
C TYR A 47 -4.10 6.69 -19.70
N ALA A 48 -4.67 7.59 -20.52
CA ALA A 48 -5.85 7.28 -21.32
C ALA A 48 -5.57 6.15 -22.33
N ASN A 49 -4.42 6.23 -23.01
CA ASN A 49 -4.03 5.21 -23.98
C ASN A 49 -3.77 3.86 -23.29
N LEU A 50 -3.09 3.86 -22.14
CA LEU A 50 -2.88 2.65 -21.35
C LEU A 50 -4.19 1.97 -20.96
N PHE A 51 -5.15 2.72 -20.41
CA PHE A 51 -6.44 2.15 -20.01
C PHE A 51 -7.23 1.62 -21.19
N ASN A 52 -7.21 2.33 -22.34
CA ASN A 52 -7.87 1.86 -23.54
C ASN A 52 -7.26 0.55 -24.08
N THR A 53 -5.93 0.43 -24.06
CA THR A 53 -5.24 -0.81 -24.46
C THR A 53 -5.58 -1.94 -23.49
N LEU A 54 -5.51 -1.69 -22.17
CA LEU A 54 -5.87 -2.69 -21.15
C LEU A 54 -7.33 -3.14 -21.27
N ASP A 55 -8.27 -2.23 -21.49
CA ASP A 55 -9.69 -2.57 -21.67
C ASP A 55 -9.94 -3.37 -22.96
N THR A 56 -9.11 -3.18 -23.98
CA THR A 56 -9.19 -3.93 -25.25
C THR A 56 -8.60 -5.33 -25.09
N GLU A 57 -7.47 -5.46 -24.41
CA GLU A 57 -6.72 -6.72 -24.31
C GLU A 57 -7.10 -7.57 -23.08
N LYS A 58 -7.85 -7.03 -22.11
CA LYS A 58 -8.25 -7.78 -20.90
C LYS A 58 -8.97 -9.10 -21.21
N CYS A 59 -9.81 -9.13 -22.24
CA CYS A 59 -10.61 -10.30 -22.61
C CYS A 59 -9.74 -11.46 -23.11
N SER A 60 -8.66 -11.19 -23.85
CA SER A 60 -7.75 -12.23 -24.34
C SER A 60 -6.87 -12.82 -23.24
N LEU A 61 -6.71 -12.09 -22.14
CA LEU A 61 -6.01 -12.54 -20.92
C LEU A 61 -6.95 -13.24 -19.92
N GLY A 62 -8.25 -13.37 -20.24
CA GLY A 62 -9.25 -13.94 -19.33
C GLY A 62 -9.61 -13.03 -18.13
N ILE A 63 -9.28 -11.73 -18.21
CA ILE A 63 -9.53 -10.75 -17.15
C ILE A 63 -10.90 -10.11 -17.36
N VAL A 64 -11.79 -10.28 -16.38
CA VAL A 64 -13.17 -9.75 -16.42
C VAL A 64 -13.22 -8.25 -16.08
N THR A 65 -12.43 -7.81 -15.10
CA THR A 65 -12.46 -6.41 -14.64
C THR A 65 -11.11 -6.02 -14.06
N VAL A 66 -10.67 -4.81 -14.36
CA VAL A 66 -9.49 -4.17 -13.78
C VAL A 66 -9.98 -3.02 -12.91
N GLY A 67 -9.60 -3.04 -11.64
CA GLY A 67 -9.90 -1.97 -10.69
C GLY A 67 -8.65 -1.17 -10.35
N LEU A 68 -8.80 0.14 -10.24
CA LEU A 68 -7.78 1.00 -9.64
C LEU A 68 -8.07 1.12 -8.15
N SER A 69 -7.09 0.79 -7.32
CA SER A 69 -7.13 1.05 -5.89
C SER A 69 -6.05 2.06 -5.56
N ILE A 70 -6.41 3.04 -4.74
CA ILE A 70 -5.46 3.98 -4.16
C ILE A 70 -5.18 3.48 -2.76
N THR A 71 -3.91 3.28 -2.42
CA THR A 71 -3.52 2.96 -1.04
C THR A 71 -3.65 4.21 -0.18
N THR A 72 -4.49 4.13 0.84
CA THR A 72 -4.70 5.20 1.82
C THR A 72 -3.80 4.99 3.04
N LEU A 73 -3.57 6.03 3.83
CA LEU A 73 -2.85 5.87 5.11
C LEU A 73 -3.59 4.95 6.10
N SER A 74 -4.91 4.77 5.94
CA SER A 74 -5.68 3.79 6.70
C SER A 74 -5.27 2.37 6.34
N ASP A 75 -5.09 2.07 5.05
CA ASP A 75 -4.59 0.77 4.59
C ASP A 75 -3.18 0.51 5.12
N VAL A 76 -2.32 1.54 5.06
CA VAL A 76 -0.95 1.50 5.60
C VAL A 76 -0.98 1.19 7.10
N PHE A 77 -1.83 1.85 7.87
CA PHE A 77 -1.92 1.66 9.32
C PHE A 77 -2.37 0.24 9.69
N LEU A 78 -3.42 -0.25 9.04
CA LEU A 78 -3.90 -1.61 9.26
C LEU A 78 -2.81 -2.62 8.92
N LYS A 79 -2.13 -2.43 7.79
CA LYS A 79 -1.08 -3.34 7.36
C LYS A 79 0.15 -3.30 8.25
N ALA A 80 0.56 -2.12 8.70
CA ALA A 80 1.67 -1.95 9.63
C ALA A 80 1.40 -2.67 10.95
N ARG A 81 0.16 -2.64 11.45
CA ARG A 81 -0.25 -3.39 12.65
C ARG A 81 -0.15 -4.91 12.43
N ASP A 82 -0.68 -5.41 11.32
CA ASP A 82 -0.67 -6.86 11.03
C ASP A 82 0.74 -7.44 10.92
N GLU A 83 1.72 -6.66 10.42
CA GLU A 83 3.13 -7.09 10.34
C GLU A 83 3.78 -7.24 11.72
N ILE A 84 3.35 -6.48 12.72
CA ILE A 84 3.88 -6.55 14.11
C ILE A 84 3.25 -7.72 14.86
N ASP A 85 1.94 -7.93 14.70
CA ASP A 85 1.25 -9.07 15.31
C ASP A 85 1.77 -10.41 14.72
N GLY A 86 2.14 -10.42 13.44
CA GLY A 86 2.80 -11.57 12.78
C GLY A 86 4.21 -11.86 13.30
N GLN A 87 4.97 -10.88 13.77
CA GLN A 87 6.31 -11.10 14.33
C GLN A 87 6.29 -11.61 15.78
N ASN A 88 5.20 -11.39 16.52
CA ASN A 88 5.06 -11.91 17.89
C ASN A 88 4.74 -13.40 17.93
N VAL A 89 4.09 -13.96 16.92
CA VAL A 89 3.83 -15.42 16.86
C VAL A 89 5.07 -16.24 16.53
N ASP A 90 6.02 -15.69 15.77
CA ASP A 90 7.29 -16.36 15.47
C ASP A 90 8.26 -16.37 16.67
N ALA A 91 8.23 -15.34 17.52
CA ALA A 91 9.06 -15.25 18.72
C ALA A 91 8.55 -16.12 19.89
N MET A 92 7.26 -16.48 19.89
CA MET A 92 6.64 -17.26 20.97
C MET A 92 6.78 -18.79 20.77
N GLY A 93 7.32 -19.23 19.63
CA GLY A 93 7.62 -20.64 19.34
C GLY A 93 9.00 -21.13 19.78
N MET A 94 9.87 -20.26 20.35
CA MET A 94 11.24 -20.63 20.74
C MET A 94 11.48 -20.71 22.26
N TYR A 95 10.45 -20.58 23.09
CA TYR A 95 10.54 -20.63 24.57
C TYR A 95 9.72 -21.77 25.20
N ASN A 96 9.57 -22.90 24.51
CA ASN A 96 9.08 -24.13 25.13
C ASN A 96 9.94 -25.32 24.70
N GLU A 97 11.03 -25.54 25.43
CA GLU A 97 11.60 -26.86 25.74
C GLU A 97 12.30 -26.79 27.11
#